data_AF-A0A0H3M650-F1
#
_entry.id   AF-A0A0H3M650-F1
#
_cell.length_a   1.000
_cell.length_b   1.000
_cell.length_c   1.000
_cell.angle_alpha   90.00
_cell.angle_beta   90.00
_cell.angle_gamma   90.00
#
_symmetry.space_group_name_H-M   'P 1'
#
loop_
_entity.id
_entity.type
_entity.pdbx_description
1 polymer ?
#
loop_
_entity_poly.entity_id
_entity_poly.type
_entity_poly.pdbx_seq_one_letter_code
_entity_poly.pdbx_strand_id
1 'polypeptide(L)'
;MYSKIQMKKEDVVVEKVFMYKDYFSLFKLNQSFFINIQTLEKNYIALQSKHHPDLFFLKSEKKLALDNIAEINKAYQTLKSSITRAEYLLEIKRVIANTDDVNNIIKEVFTLSELDDADIQYHILLCTKAMENAFLMEDFKEAAKQLTKLKYIKKIQEDRGIS
;
A
#
# COMPACT_ATOMS: atom_id res chain seq x y z
N MET A 1 40.28 -26.67 -19.50
CA MET A 1 40.63 -25.45 -18.74
C MET A 1 39.34 -24.69 -18.44
N TYR A 2 38.74 -24.91 -17.27
CA TYR A 2 37.71 -24.02 -16.73
C TYR A 2 38.21 -23.53 -15.38
N SER A 3 38.60 -22.26 -15.35
CA SER A 3 39.10 -21.55 -14.19
C SER A 3 37.93 -21.27 -13.24
N LYS A 4 37.98 -21.86 -12.04
CA LYS A 4 37.12 -21.49 -10.91
C LYS A 4 37.54 -20.12 -10.42
N ILE A 5 36.80 -19.08 -10.78
CA ILE A 5 36.89 -17.78 -10.11
C ILE A 5 36.18 -17.94 -8.76
N GLN A 6 36.97 -18.10 -7.70
CA GLN A 6 36.52 -17.93 -6.33
C GLN A 6 36.12 -16.45 -6.14
N MET A 7 34.83 -16.16 -6.21
CA MET A 7 34.29 -14.92 -5.65
C MET A 7 34.29 -15.06 -4.13
N LYS A 8 34.94 -14.10 -3.47
CA LYS A 8 35.09 -14.02 -2.02
C LYS A 8 33.72 -14.02 -1.34
N LYS A 9 33.56 -14.88 -0.33
CA LYS A 9 32.52 -14.80 0.70
C LYS A 9 32.74 -13.54 1.51
N GLU A 10 32.19 -12.41 1.07
CA GLU A 10 31.84 -11.33 1.99
C GLU A 10 30.46 -11.67 2.58
N ASP A 11 30.34 -11.52 3.89
CA ASP A 11 29.21 -11.91 4.71
C ASP A 11 27.87 -11.39 4.16
N VAL A 12 27.14 -12.24 3.41
CA VAL A 12 25.73 -11.98 3.10
C VAL A 12 24.92 -12.30 4.35
N VAL A 13 25.06 -11.46 5.37
CA VAL A 13 24.16 -11.47 6.52
C VAL A 13 22.76 -11.21 5.98
N VAL A 14 21.83 -12.11 6.23
CA VAL A 14 20.43 -11.88 5.86
C VAL A 14 19.92 -10.73 6.73
N GLU A 15 20.00 -9.50 6.22
CA GLU A 15 19.45 -8.33 6.90
C GLU A 15 17.95 -8.57 7.13
N LYS A 16 17.53 -8.51 8.39
CA LYS A 16 16.12 -8.63 8.76
C LYS A 16 15.39 -7.37 8.32
N VAL A 17 14.32 -7.53 7.54
CA VAL A 17 13.43 -6.44 7.14
C VAL A 17 12.79 -5.72 8.35
N PHE A 18 12.80 -6.35 9.54
CA PHE A 18 12.38 -5.78 10.82
C PHE A 18 13.12 -4.50 11.29
N MET A 19 14.13 -4.00 10.57
CA MET A 19 14.81 -2.75 10.93
C MET A 19 14.10 -1.47 10.42
N TYR A 20 13.12 -1.59 9.54
CA TYR A 20 12.40 -0.42 9.03
C TYR A 20 11.21 -0.07 9.92
N LYS A 21 11.06 1.22 10.23
CA LYS A 21 10.01 1.75 11.11
C LYS A 21 8.62 1.69 10.47
N ASP A 22 8.56 1.69 9.15
CA ASP A 22 7.33 1.74 8.34
C ASP A 22 7.62 1.32 6.88
N TYR A 23 6.57 1.16 6.08
CA TYR A 23 6.68 0.74 4.67
C TYR A 23 7.33 1.79 3.76
N PHE A 24 7.21 3.09 4.05
CA PHE A 24 7.87 4.13 3.26
C PHE A 24 9.38 4.07 3.46
N SER A 25 9.81 3.93 4.71
CA SER A 25 11.22 3.76 5.08
C SER A 25 11.85 2.54 4.39
N LEU A 26 11.12 1.42 4.29
CA LEU A 26 11.56 0.21 3.57
C LEU A 26 11.95 0.51 2.12
N PHE A 27 11.14 1.31 1.42
CA PHE A 27 11.38 1.68 0.03
C PHE A 27 12.11 3.01 -0.14
N LYS A 28 12.71 3.56 0.94
CA LYS A 28 13.42 4.85 0.91
C LYS A 28 12.57 6.00 0.35
N LEU A 29 11.29 6.01 0.73
CA LEU A 29 10.32 7.03 0.36
C LEU A 29 10.00 7.91 1.57
N ASN A 30 9.61 9.15 1.32
CA ASN A 30 9.02 10.00 2.33
C ASN A 30 7.61 9.49 2.66
N GLN A 31 7.22 9.60 3.93
CA GLN A 31 5.87 9.27 4.39
C GLN A 31 4.86 10.32 3.89
N SER A 32 4.41 10.14 2.65
CA SER A 32 3.46 11.02 1.97
C SER A 32 2.45 10.20 1.18
N PHE A 33 1.26 10.75 0.98
CA PHE A 33 0.29 10.16 0.06
C PHE A 33 0.80 10.21 -1.38
N PHE A 34 1.42 11.33 -1.78
CA PHE A 34 1.96 11.54 -3.11
C PHE A 34 3.40 11.00 -3.17
N ILE A 35 3.53 9.74 -3.57
CA ILE A 35 4.83 9.08 -3.76
C ILE A 35 5.13 8.90 -5.25
N ASN A 36 6.43 8.84 -5.57
CA ASN A 36 6.88 8.45 -6.90
C ASN A 36 6.78 6.92 -7.07
N ILE A 37 5.80 6.46 -7.85
CA ILE A 37 5.56 5.03 -8.11
C ILE A 37 6.74 4.34 -8.81
N GLN A 38 7.44 5.04 -9.71
CA GLN A 38 8.62 4.47 -10.38
C GLN A 38 9.75 4.22 -9.38
N THR A 39 9.91 5.10 -8.40
CA THR A 39 10.88 4.91 -7.31
C THR A 39 10.48 3.75 -6.42
N LEU A 40 9.19 3.63 -6.08
CA LEU A 40 8.65 2.48 -5.34
C LEU A 40 8.97 1.17 -6.06
N GLU A 41 8.66 1.08 -7.35
CA GLU A 41 8.87 -0.12 -8.17
C GLU A 41 10.35 -0.49 -8.31
N LYS A 42 11.21 0.50 -8.59
CA LYS A 42 12.67 0.29 -8.66
C LYS A 42 13.22 -0.28 -7.35
N ASN A 43 12.82 0.31 -6.21
CA ASN A 43 13.32 -0.12 -4.90
C ASN A 43 12.75 -1.47 -4.49
N TYR A 44 11.50 -1.77 -4.87
CA TYR A 44 10.89 -3.08 -4.71
C TYR A 44 11.65 -4.18 -5.44
N ILE A 45 11.96 -4.00 -6.72
CA ILE A 45 12.73 -4.97 -7.51
C ILE A 45 14.11 -5.20 -6.87
N ALA A 46 14.81 -4.12 -6.49
CA ALA A 46 16.11 -4.22 -5.85
C ALA A 46 16.08 -5.01 -4.53
N LEU A 47 15.05 -4.78 -3.70
CA LEU A 47 14.86 -5.51 -2.44
C LEU A 47 14.54 -6.99 -2.68
N GLN A 48 13.66 -7.29 -3.63
CA GLN A 48 13.36 -8.69 -3.98
C GLN A 48 14.60 -9.44 -4.45
N SER A 49 15.43 -8.83 -5.31
CA SER A 49 16.66 -9.46 -5.77
C SER A 49 17.64 -9.70 -4.62
N LYS A 50 17.76 -8.77 -3.66
CA LYS A 50 18.67 -8.90 -2.50
C LYS A 50 18.23 -9.99 -1.52
N HIS A 51 16.93 -10.25 -1.42
CA HIS A 51 16.36 -11.22 -0.47
C HIS A 51 15.88 -12.52 -1.12
N HIS A 52 16.24 -12.79 -2.39
CA HIS A 52 15.82 -14.00 -3.08
C HIS A 52 16.32 -15.27 -2.36
N PRO A 53 15.47 -16.29 -2.12
CA PRO A 53 15.84 -17.48 -1.35
C PRO A 53 16.99 -18.29 -1.99
N ASP A 54 17.20 -18.16 -3.31
CA ASP A 54 18.29 -18.83 -4.02
C ASP A 54 19.69 -18.29 -3.66
N LEU A 55 19.77 -17.11 -3.04
CA LEU A 55 21.03 -16.57 -2.54
C LEU A 55 21.52 -17.28 -1.27
N PHE A 56 20.66 -18.06 -0.61
CA PHE A 56 20.95 -18.68 0.68
C PHE A 56 21.02 -20.19 0.56
N PHE A 57 21.96 -20.81 1.28
CA PHE A 57 22.14 -22.26 1.25
C PHE A 57 21.52 -22.94 2.48
N LEU A 58 21.51 -22.27 3.63
CA LEU A 58 20.95 -22.83 4.86
C LEU A 58 19.43 -22.73 4.88
N LYS A 59 18.77 -23.78 5.37
CA LYS A 59 17.30 -23.84 5.45
C LYS A 59 16.70 -22.71 6.31
N SER A 60 17.39 -22.35 7.40
CA SER A 60 16.99 -21.25 8.29
C SER A 60 17.05 -19.88 7.59
N GLU A 61 18.12 -19.64 6.82
CA GLU A 61 18.29 -18.41 6.03
C GLU A 61 17.25 -18.32 4.91
N LYS A 62 16.98 -19.42 4.21
CA LYS A 62 15.92 -19.48 3.20
C LYS A 62 14.54 -19.16 3.77
N LYS A 63 14.22 -19.67 4.97
CA LYS A 63 12.96 -19.35 5.64
C LYS A 63 12.86 -17.86 5.93
N LEU A 64 13.91 -17.27 6.49
CA LEU A 64 13.95 -15.84 6.80
C LEU A 64 13.87 -14.97 5.54
N ALA A 65 14.50 -15.41 4.44
CA ALA A 65 14.40 -14.77 3.13
C ALA A 65 12.95 -14.77 2.59
N LEU A 66 12.23 -15.89 2.73
CA LEU A 66 10.82 -15.98 2.36
C LEU A 66 9.94 -15.05 3.20
N ASP A 67 10.15 -15.02 4.52
CA ASP A 67 9.43 -14.11 5.43
C ASP A 67 9.68 -12.64 5.04
N ASN A 68 10.93 -12.29 4.74
CA ASN A 68 11.30 -10.95 4.25
C ASN A 68 10.62 -10.60 2.92
N ILE A 69 10.59 -11.52 1.95
CA ILE A 69 9.91 -11.31 0.65
C ILE A 69 8.41 -11.10 0.86
N ALA A 70 7.78 -11.87 1.74
CA ALA A 70 6.36 -11.70 2.05
C ALA A 70 6.06 -10.29 2.58
N GLU A 71 6.90 -9.78 3.49
CA GLU A 71 6.74 -8.43 4.03
C GLU A 71 7.01 -7.34 2.97
N ILE A 72 8.04 -7.51 2.13
CA ILE A 72 8.33 -6.61 1.01
C ILE A 72 7.14 -6.54 0.05
N ASN A 73 6.54 -7.68 -0.29
CA ASN A 73 5.38 -7.75 -1.16
C ASN A 73 4.18 -7.04 -0.54
N LYS A 74 3.90 -7.30 0.74
CA LYS A 74 2.81 -6.65 1.48
C LYS A 74 3.00 -5.13 1.49
N ALA A 75 4.19 -4.66 1.83
CA ALA A 75 4.51 -3.23 1.84
C ALA A 75 4.36 -2.60 0.46
N TYR A 76 4.85 -3.26 -0.59
CA TYR A 76 4.72 -2.78 -1.97
C TYR A 76 3.27 -2.66 -2.40
N GLN A 77 2.45 -3.70 -2.18
CA GLN A 77 1.02 -3.67 -2.53
C GLN A 77 0.29 -2.56 -1.76
N THR A 78 0.61 -2.42 -0.46
CA THR A 78 0.04 -1.38 0.40
C THR A 78 0.34 0.02 -0.14
N LEU A 79 1.59 0.30 -0.53
CA LEU A 79 1.95 1.62 -1.05
C LEU A 79 1.58 1.82 -2.52
N LYS A 80 1.41 0.76 -3.32
CA LYS A 80 1.10 0.89 -4.75
C LYS A 80 -0.31 1.43 -4.98
N SER A 81 -1.31 0.88 -4.30
CA SER A 81 -2.70 1.35 -4.41
C SER A 81 -2.91 2.63 -3.60
N SER A 82 -3.60 3.62 -4.18
CA SER A 82 -3.92 4.89 -3.51
C SER A 82 -4.80 4.67 -2.27
N ILE A 83 -5.71 3.70 -2.31
CA ILE A 83 -6.63 3.40 -1.21
C ILE A 83 -5.87 2.80 -0.03
N THR A 84 -5.12 1.72 -0.25
CA THR A 84 -4.36 1.05 0.82
C THR A 84 -3.26 1.95 1.37
N ARG A 85 -2.69 2.83 0.53
CA ARG A 85 -1.73 3.85 0.97
C ARG A 85 -2.38 4.89 1.87
N ALA A 86 -3.58 5.37 1.52
CA ALA A 86 -4.34 6.29 2.36
C ALA A 86 -4.68 5.64 3.71
N GLU A 87 -5.16 4.39 3.70
CA GLU A 87 -5.43 3.62 4.91
C GLU A 87 -4.20 3.55 5.81
N TYR A 88 -3.08 3.13 5.25
CA TYR A 88 -1.83 2.99 5.99
C TYR A 88 -1.32 4.33 6.57
N LEU A 89 -1.42 5.42 5.81
CA LEU A 89 -1.03 6.75 6.30
C LEU A 89 -1.91 7.23 7.45
N LEU A 90 -3.21 7.00 7.36
CA LEU A 90 -4.15 7.37 8.42
C LEU A 90 -3.99 6.49 9.66
N GLU A 91 -3.66 5.21 9.48
CA GLU A 91 -3.31 4.29 10.58
C GLU A 91 -2.08 4.79 11.34
N ILE A 92 -0.99 5.15 10.64
CA ILE A 92 0.21 5.71 11.28
C ILE A 92 -0.13 7.00 12.05
N LYS A 93 -1.01 7.84 11.49
CA LYS A 93 -1.46 9.09 12.12
C LYS A 93 -2.52 8.88 13.22
N ARG A 94 -3.02 7.65 13.38
CA ARG A 94 -4.12 7.29 14.29
C ARG A 94 -5.39 8.10 14.07
N VAL A 95 -5.71 8.38 12.80
CA VAL A 95 -6.91 9.11 12.40
C VAL A 95 -7.91 8.14 11.77
N ILE A 96 -9.13 8.15 12.28
CA ILE A 96 -10.25 7.38 11.75
C ILE A 96 -11.50 8.26 11.67
N ALA A 97 -12.42 7.93 10.76
CA ALA A 97 -13.75 8.52 10.76
C ALA A 97 -14.50 8.11 12.04
N ASN A 98 -15.20 9.03 12.67
CA ASN A 98 -16.00 8.72 13.86
C ASN A 98 -17.33 8.04 13.46
N THR A 99 -18.07 7.53 14.44
CA THR A 99 -19.31 6.80 14.20
C THR A 99 -20.37 7.64 13.49
N ASP A 100 -20.50 8.92 13.82
CA ASP A 100 -21.49 9.80 13.20
C ASP A 100 -21.16 10.09 11.73
N ASP A 101 -19.88 10.32 11.43
CA ASP A 101 -19.37 10.46 10.06
C ASP A 101 -19.66 9.20 9.25
N VAL A 102 -19.37 8.01 9.81
CA VAL A 102 -19.64 6.73 9.16
C VAL A 102 -21.14 6.55 8.89
N ASN A 103 -22.00 6.86 9.86
CA ASN A 103 -23.45 6.77 9.70
C ASN A 103 -23.97 7.70 8.60
N ASN A 104 -23.44 8.92 8.52
CA ASN A 104 -23.81 9.87 7.47
C ASN A 104 -23.32 9.40 6.10
N ILE A 105 -22.10 8.87 6.02
CA ILE A 105 -21.54 8.28 4.79
C ILE A 105 -22.39 7.11 4.31
N ILE A 106 -22.79 6.20 5.20
CA ILE A 106 -23.63 5.05 4.83
C ILE A 106 -24.94 5.52 4.21
N LYS A 107 -25.60 6.52 4.81
CA LYS A 107 -26.84 7.09 4.25
C LYS A 107 -26.62 7.70 2.87
N GLU A 108 -25.53 8.44 2.69
CA GLU A 108 -25.19 9.05 1.40
C GLU A 108 -24.91 7.96 0.35
N VAL A 109 -24.05 6.99 0.68
CA VAL A 109 -23.65 5.92 -0.25
C VAL A 109 -24.83 4.99 -0.60
N PHE A 110 -25.77 4.79 0.32
CA PHE A 110 -27.01 4.07 0.02
C PHE A 110 -27.79 4.72 -1.14
N THR A 111 -27.88 6.05 -1.18
CA THR A 111 -28.55 6.74 -2.30
C THR A 111 -27.82 6.58 -3.63
N LEU A 112 -26.48 6.44 -3.58
CA LEU A 112 -25.67 6.17 -4.78
C LEU A 112 -25.90 4.76 -5.33
N SER A 113 -26.40 3.82 -4.51
CA SER A 113 -26.64 2.44 -4.93
C SER A 113 -27.82 2.27 -5.89
N GLU A 114 -28.60 3.33 -6.13
CA GLU A 114 -29.69 3.34 -7.12
C GLU A 114 -29.26 3.95 -8.46
N LEU A 115 -28.09 4.59 -8.52
CA LEU A 115 -27.57 5.24 -9.73
C LEU A 115 -27.05 4.23 -10.75
N ASP A 116 -26.87 4.68 -11.99
CA ASP A 116 -26.21 3.88 -13.01
C ASP A 116 -24.69 3.77 -12.77
N ASP A 117 -24.04 2.92 -13.54
CA ASP A 117 -22.62 2.62 -13.33
C ASP A 117 -21.71 3.80 -13.71
N ALA A 118 -22.11 4.62 -14.67
CA ALA A 118 -21.34 5.79 -15.09
C ALA A 118 -21.34 6.86 -13.99
N ASP A 119 -22.49 7.07 -13.36
CA ASP A 119 -22.64 7.95 -12.21
C ASP A 119 -21.84 7.44 -11.00
N ILE A 120 -21.86 6.13 -10.73
CA ILE A 120 -21.03 5.54 -9.67
C ILE A 120 -19.54 5.78 -9.94
N GLN A 121 -19.07 5.55 -11.18
CA GLN A 121 -17.67 5.83 -11.55
C GLN A 121 -17.33 7.31 -11.35
N TYR A 122 -18.24 8.20 -11.71
CA TYR A 122 -18.07 9.63 -11.49
C TYR A 122 -17.94 9.96 -9.99
N HIS A 123 -18.77 9.38 -9.14
CA HIS A 123 -18.68 9.55 -7.69
C HIS A 123 -17.39 8.97 -7.09
N ILE A 124 -16.90 7.83 -7.60
CA ILE A 124 -15.60 7.26 -7.23
C ILE A 124 -14.48 8.24 -7.57
N LEU A 125 -14.50 8.82 -8.77
CA LEU A 125 -13.52 9.81 -9.20
C LEU A 125 -13.56 11.05 -8.31
N LEU A 126 -14.74 11.60 -8.04
CA LEU A 126 -14.91 12.76 -7.16
C LEU A 126 -14.39 12.49 -5.74
N CYS A 127 -14.75 11.35 -5.13
CA CYS A 127 -14.27 10.99 -3.79
C CYS A 127 -12.75 10.80 -3.79
N THR A 128 -12.19 10.20 -4.84
CA THR A 128 -10.74 10.04 -4.99
C THR A 128 -10.04 11.40 -5.04
N LYS A 129 -10.57 12.36 -5.82
CA LYS A 129 -10.02 13.71 -5.90
C LYS A 129 -10.18 14.50 -4.60
N ALA A 130 -11.30 14.37 -3.91
CA ALA A 130 -11.51 14.96 -2.60
C ALA A 130 -10.50 14.41 -1.57
N MET A 131 -10.28 13.09 -1.56
CA MET A 131 -9.28 12.45 -0.70
C MET A 131 -7.86 12.93 -1.01
N GLU A 132 -7.47 12.97 -2.29
CA GLU A 132 -6.17 13.50 -2.73
C GLU A 132 -5.96 14.93 -2.24
N ASN A 133 -6.97 15.80 -2.45
CA ASN A 133 -6.91 17.19 -2.00
C ASN A 133 -6.84 17.30 -0.47
N ALA A 134 -7.58 16.48 0.27
CA ALA A 134 -7.52 16.46 1.72
C ALA A 134 -6.11 16.09 2.23
N PHE A 135 -5.42 15.15 1.57
CA PHE A 135 -4.00 14.87 1.86
C PHE A 135 -3.06 16.02 1.50
N LEU A 136 -3.32 16.77 0.43
CA LEU A 136 -2.54 17.98 0.08
C LEU A 136 -2.71 19.09 1.12
N MET A 137 -3.92 19.25 1.65
CA MET A 137 -4.26 20.27 2.64
C MET A 137 -3.98 19.83 4.09
N GLU A 138 -3.43 18.63 4.28
CA GLU A 138 -3.21 17.99 5.59
C GLU A 138 -4.48 17.83 6.45
N ASP A 139 -5.67 17.85 5.83
CA ASP A 139 -6.93 17.55 6.49
C ASP A 139 -7.14 16.03 6.55
N PHE A 140 -6.47 15.39 7.51
CA PHE A 140 -6.54 13.94 7.67
C PHE A 140 -7.91 13.44 8.12
N LYS A 141 -8.74 14.30 8.74
CA LYS A 141 -10.11 13.92 9.11
C LYS A 141 -10.97 13.81 7.87
N GLU A 142 -10.89 14.80 6.98
CA GLU A 142 -11.60 14.74 5.71
C GLU A 142 -11.08 13.61 4.83
N ALA A 143 -9.76 13.39 4.79
CA ALA A 143 -9.18 12.25 4.08
C ALA A 143 -9.73 10.91 4.58
N ALA A 144 -9.91 10.74 5.90
CA ALA A 144 -10.50 9.54 6.48
C ALA A 144 -11.97 9.35 6.07
N LYS A 145 -12.77 10.43 6.06
CA LYS A 145 -14.16 10.38 5.59
C LYS A 145 -14.25 9.97 4.12
N GLN A 146 -13.47 10.62 3.27
CA GLN A 146 -13.45 10.33 1.83
C GLN A 146 -12.98 8.91 1.53
N LEU A 147 -11.98 8.43 2.26
CA LEU A 147 -11.52 7.04 2.18
C LEU A 147 -12.60 6.04 2.58
N THR A 148 -13.26 6.26 3.73
CA THR A 148 -14.38 5.41 4.18
C THR A 148 -15.48 5.37 3.13
N LYS A 149 -15.88 6.53 2.61
CA LYS A 149 -16.87 6.66 1.54
C LYS A 149 -16.46 5.89 0.29
N LEU A 150 -15.22 6.07 -0.17
CA LEU A 150 -14.67 5.37 -1.34
C LEU A 150 -14.73 3.85 -1.20
N LYS A 151 -14.45 3.32 0.00
CA LYS A 151 -14.56 1.88 0.28
C LYS A 151 -16.00 1.36 0.16
N TYR A 152 -16.97 2.10 0.67
CA TYR A 152 -18.38 1.71 0.55
C TYR A 152 -18.87 1.79 -0.91
N ILE A 153 -18.49 2.83 -1.65
CA ILE A 153 -18.88 2.96 -3.07
C ILE A 153 -18.25 1.85 -3.91
N LYS A 154 -16.97 1.53 -3.68
CA LYS A 154 -16.31 0.40 -4.36
C LYS A 154 -16.94 -0.94 -4.03
N LYS A 155 -17.40 -1.12 -2.79
CA LYS A 155 -18.13 -2.33 -2.42
C LYS A 155 -19.44 -2.48 -3.21
N ILE A 156 -20.19 -1.39 -3.42
CA ILE A 156 -21.38 -1.41 -4.28
C ILE A 156 -20.98 -1.81 -5.72
N GLN A 157 -19.89 -1.25 -6.23
CA GLN A 157 -19.38 -1.57 -7.56
C GLN A 157 -19.01 -3.06 -7.70
N GLU A 158 -18.34 -3.63 -6.69
CA GLU A 158 -17.99 -5.06 -6.61
C GLU A 158 -19.23 -5.94 -6.52
N ASP A 159 -20.22 -5.58 -5.69
CA ASP A 159 -21.48 -6.31 -5.52
C ASP A 159 -22.32 -6.33 -6.82
N ARG A 160 -22.17 -5.31 -7.68
CA ARG A 160 -22.77 -5.25 -9.02
C ARG A 160 -22.02 -6.07 -10.08
N GLY A 161 -20.84 -6.60 -9.77
CA GLY A 161 -20.01 -7.37 -10.72
C GLY A 161 -19.23 -6.52 -11.72
N ILE A 162 -18.96 -5.25 -11.40
CA ILE A 162 -18.28 -4.31 -12.30
C ILE A 162 -16.83 -4.16 -11.83
N SER A 163 -15.90 -4.91 -12.42
CA SER A 163 -14.46 -4.79 -12.14
C SER A 163 -13.74 -3.89 -13.14
#